data_AF-X0UBA3-F1
#
_entry.id   AF-X0UBA3-F1
#
_cell.length_a   1.000
_cell.length_b   1.000
_cell.length_c   1.000
_cell.angle_alpha   90.00
_cell.angle_beta   90.00
_cell.angle_gamma   90.00
#
_symmetry.space_group_name_H-M   'P 1'
#
loop_
_entity.id
_entity.type
_entity.pdbx_description
1 polymer ?
#
loop_
_entity_poly.entity_id
_entity_poly.type
_entity_poly.pdbx_seq_one_letter_code
_entity_poly.pdbx_strand_id
1 'polypeptide(L)'
;MTKDEKSLLLYFESCLVNNRGQVQSVRMNITDFGIAEKLDHEKLIKFGRIPFKEIEKQNSLPARTHWVQFTDKAWEIVHKLRRQRAERHVPTIV
;
A
#
# COMPACT_ATOMS: atom_id res chain seq x y z
N MET A 1 6.81 -13.56 3.11
CA MET A 1 6.80 -12.11 2.82
C MET A 1 8.21 -11.54 2.91
N THR A 2 8.72 -11.01 1.81
CA THR A 2 10.00 -10.28 1.75
C THR A 2 9.91 -8.92 2.45
N LYS A 3 11.04 -8.25 2.67
CA LYS A 3 11.07 -6.91 3.28
C LYS A 3 10.31 -5.88 2.42
N ASP A 4 10.44 -6.00 1.10
CA ASP A 4 9.83 -5.07 0.15
C ASP A 4 8.31 -5.26 0.09
N GLU A 5 7.84 -6.52 0.07
CA GLU A 5 6.41 -6.85 0.18
C GLU A 5 5.78 -6.26 1.45
N LYS A 6 6.48 -6.35 2.60
CA LYS A 6 6.01 -5.78 3.87
C LYS A 6 5.97 -4.25 3.83
N SER A 7 6.98 -3.64 3.22
CA SER A 7 7.08 -2.18 3.12
C SER A 7 6.00 -1.63 2.20
N LEU A 8 5.73 -2.32 1.09
CA LEU A 8 4.67 -1.97 0.15
C LEU A 8 3.28 -2.09 0.77
N LEU A 9 3.00 -3.17 1.51
CA LEU A 9 1.71 -3.30 2.22
C LEU A 9 1.49 -2.18 3.24
N LEU A 10 2.51 -1.79 4.00
CA LEU A 10 2.39 -0.66 4.94
C LEU A 10 2.19 0.69 4.22
N TYR A 11 2.79 0.85 3.04
CA TYR A 11 2.54 2.02 2.20
C TYR A 11 1.09 2.04 1.68
N PHE A 12 0.58 0.92 1.17
CA PHE A 12 -0.80 0.80 0.71
C PHE A 12 -1.81 1.02 1.83
N GLU A 13 -1.53 0.54 3.03
CA GLU A 13 -2.35 0.84 4.21
C GLU A 13 -2.43 2.35 4.47
N SER A 14 -1.29 3.03 4.41
CA SER A 14 -1.23 4.49 4.60
C SER A 14 -2.06 5.23 3.53
N CYS A 15 -2.01 4.75 2.28
CA CYS A 15 -2.86 5.26 1.19
C CYS A 15 -4.35 4.96 1.41
N LEU A 16 -4.69 3.79 1.95
CA LEU A 16 -6.07 3.41 2.25
C LEU A 16 -6.70 4.32 3.30
N VAL A 17 -5.99 4.53 4.41
CA VAL A 17 -6.47 5.33 5.53
C VAL A 17 -6.52 6.81 5.18
N ASN A 18 -5.47 7.36 4.55
CA ASN A 18 -5.35 8.81 4.35
C ASN A 18 -5.91 9.29 3.01
N ASN A 19 -5.87 8.45 1.98
CA ASN A 19 -6.10 8.84 0.59
C ASN A 19 -7.17 7.99 -0.10
N ARG A 20 -8.05 7.32 0.67
CA ARG A 20 -9.13 6.45 0.16
C ARG A 20 -8.62 5.35 -0.78
N GLY A 21 -7.40 4.88 -0.56
CA GLY A 21 -6.76 3.84 -1.37
C GLY A 21 -6.13 4.35 -2.66
N GLN A 22 -6.08 5.66 -2.88
CA GLN A 22 -5.41 6.22 -4.05
C GLN A 22 -3.89 6.23 -3.88
N VAL A 23 -3.20 5.73 -4.89
CA VAL A 23 -1.76 5.47 -4.90
C VAL A 23 -1.06 6.32 -5.94
N GLN A 24 0.10 6.86 -5.55
CA GLN A 24 0.98 7.63 -6.42
C GLN A 24 2.00 6.69 -7.07
N SER A 25 1.94 6.51 -8.39
CA SER A 25 2.92 5.68 -9.13
C SER A 25 4.34 6.20 -9.02
N VAL A 26 4.53 7.52 -8.86
CA VAL A 26 5.86 8.13 -8.71
C VAL A 26 6.61 7.67 -7.45
N ARG A 27 5.90 7.06 -6.48
CA ARG A 27 6.47 6.49 -5.26
C ARG A 27 6.67 4.98 -5.34
N MET A 28 6.39 4.37 -6.49
CA MET A 28 6.53 2.93 -6.73
C MET A 28 7.57 2.69 -7.81
N ASN A 29 8.47 1.75 -7.58
CA ASN A 29 9.39 1.26 -8.59
C ASN A 29 8.78 0.09 -9.38
N ILE A 30 9.45 -0.38 -10.42
CA ILE A 30 8.97 -1.49 -11.26
C ILE A 30 8.76 -2.79 -10.46
N THR A 31 9.59 -3.02 -9.44
CA THR A 31 9.50 -4.17 -8.55
C THR A 31 8.24 -4.11 -7.68
N ASP A 32 7.87 -2.91 -7.20
CA ASP A 32 6.68 -2.67 -6.40
C ASP A 32 5.41 -2.96 -7.20
N PHE A 33 5.39 -2.61 -8.49
CA PHE A 33 4.29 -2.98 -9.38
C PHE A 33 4.19 -4.50 -9.55
N GLY A 34 5.30 -5.19 -9.77
CA GLY A 34 5.30 -6.66 -9.86
C GLY A 34 4.84 -7.33 -8.56
N ILE A 35 5.20 -6.77 -7.40
CA ILE A 35 4.71 -7.24 -6.11
C ILE A 35 3.20 -6.96 -5.96
N ALA A 36 2.73 -5.78 -6.37
CA ALA A 36 1.30 -5.44 -6.31
C ALA A 36 0.45 -6.40 -7.16
N GLU A 37 0.89 -6.71 -8.38
CA GLU A 37 0.25 -7.69 -9.26
C GLU A 37 0.23 -9.09 -8.64
N LYS A 38 1.35 -9.52 -8.04
CA LYS A 38 1.42 -10.80 -7.33
C LYS A 38 0.42 -10.85 -6.17
N LEU A 39 0.34 -9.80 -5.36
CA LEU A 39 -0.59 -9.73 -4.22
C LEU A 39 -2.07 -9.66 -4.66
N ASP A 40 -2.33 -9.05 -5.82
CA ASP A 40 -3.65 -9.03 -6.46
C ASP A 40 -4.05 -10.44 -6.92
N HIS A 41 -3.14 -11.16 -7.57
CA HIS A 41 -3.32 -12.55 -7.98
C HIS A 41 -3.54 -13.50 -6.79
N GLU A 42 -2.83 -13.26 -5.67
CA GLU A 42 -3.02 -13.98 -4.40
C GLU A 42 -4.34 -13.60 -3.68
N LYS A 43 -5.15 -12.70 -4.25
CA LYS A 43 -6.40 -12.17 -3.69
C LYS A 43 -6.24 -11.53 -2.31
N LEU A 44 -5.05 -11.02 -2.01
CA LEU A 44 -4.79 -10.30 -0.78
C LEU A 44 -5.22 -8.83 -0.91
N ILE A 45 -4.90 -8.22 -2.05
CA ILE A 45 -5.31 -6.86 -2.38
C ILE A 45 -6.12 -6.87 -3.67
N LYS A 46 -6.80 -5.77 -3.95
CA LYS A 46 -7.24 -5.41 -5.29
C LYS A 46 -6.44 -4.20 -5.74
N PHE A 47 -5.75 -4.30 -6.87
CA PHE A 47 -4.92 -3.22 -7.38
C PHE A 47 -5.33 -2.86 -8.81
N GLY A 48 -5.36 -1.57 -9.13
CA GLY A 48 -5.75 -1.14 -10.47
C GLY A 48 -5.35 0.29 -10.80
N ARG A 49 -5.52 0.63 -12.07
CA ARG A 49 -5.26 1.98 -12.59
C ARG A 49 -6.53 2.83 -12.54
N ILE A 50 -6.39 4.11 -12.21
CA ILE A 50 -7.46 5.08 -12.28
C ILE A 50 -7.63 5.54 -13.74
N PRO A 51 -8.86 5.67 -14.27
CA PRO A 51 -9.08 6.22 -15.60
C PRO A 51 -8.50 7.64 -15.76
N PHE A 52 -7.90 7.94 -16.91
CA PHE A 52 -7.23 9.23 -17.15
C PHE A 52 -8.13 10.44 -16.90
N LYS A 53 -9.42 10.37 -17.29
CA LYS A 53 -10.41 11.42 -17.05
C LYS A 53 -10.61 11.78 -15.57
N GLU A 54 -10.41 10.81 -14.68
CA GLU A 54 -10.52 11.01 -13.24
C GLU A 54 -9.21 11.51 -12.63
N ILE A 55 -8.08 11.20 -13.26
CA ILE A 55 -6.76 11.74 -12.88
C ILE A 55 -6.69 13.23 -13.23
N GLU A 56 -7.17 13.62 -14.40
CA GLU A 56 -7.16 15.02 -14.87
C GLU A 56 -7.99 15.96 -13.98
N LYS A 57 -9.08 15.43 -13.39
CA LYS A 57 -9.90 16.17 -12.40
C LYS A 57 -9.20 16.35 -11.05
N GLN A 58 -8.10 15.66 -10.78
CA GLN A 58 -7.37 15.79 -9.53
C GLN A 58 -6.43 17.00 -9.59
N ASN A 59 -6.68 17.98 -8.73
CA ASN A 59 -5.74 19.09 -8.49
C ASN A 59 -4.56 18.68 -7.57
N SER A 60 -4.41 17.39 -7.24
CA SER A 60 -3.35 16.92 -6.34
C SER A 60 -2.07 16.60 -7.13
N LEU A 61 -1.00 17.35 -6.87
CA LEU A 61 0.35 17.05 -7.34
C LEU A 61 1.16 16.38 -6.20
N PRO A 62 1.81 15.23 -6.44
CA PRO A 62 1.77 14.42 -7.66
C PRO A 62 0.44 13.65 -7.82
N ALA A 63 0.03 13.48 -9.07
CA ALA A 63 -1.23 12.84 -9.43
C ALA A 63 -1.30 11.38 -8.95
N ARG A 64 -2.48 10.96 -8.50
CA ARG A 64 -2.71 9.59 -8.03
C ARG A 64 -3.23 8.79 -9.21
N THR A 65 -2.41 7.87 -9.67
CA THR A 65 -2.60 7.15 -10.93
C THR A 65 -3.20 5.77 -10.72
N HIS A 66 -3.10 5.22 -9.51
CA HIS A 66 -3.53 3.87 -9.17
C HIS A 66 -4.44 3.89 -7.94
N TRP A 67 -5.15 2.80 -7.73
CA TRP A 67 -5.94 2.56 -6.55
C TRP A 67 -5.63 1.17 -5.99
N VAL A 68 -5.81 1.02 -4.68
CA VAL A 68 -5.67 -0.24 -3.97
C VAL A 68 -6.85 -0.42 -3.01
N GLN A 69 -7.28 -1.66 -2.81
CA GLN A 69 -8.19 -2.07 -1.76
C GLN A 69 -7.65 -3.30 -1.05
N PHE A 70 -7.85 -3.37 0.26
CA PHE A 70 -7.46 -4.53 1.05
C PHE A 70 -8.64 -5.46 1.26
N THR A 71 -8.34 -6.75 1.28
CA THR A 71 -9.23 -7.75 1.88
C THR A 71 -9.03 -7.77 3.39
N ASP A 72 -9.95 -8.39 4.13
CA ASP A 72 -9.83 -8.55 5.59
C ASP A 72 -8.53 -9.25 5.99
N LYS A 73 -8.11 -10.24 5.19
CA LYS A 73 -6.84 -10.95 5.39
C LYS A 73 -5.62 -10.02 5.25
N ALA A 74 -5.65 -9.09 4.29
CA ALA A 74 -4.58 -8.11 4.15
C ALA A 74 -4.53 -7.14 5.35
N TRP A 75 -5.70 -6.72 5.87
CA TRP A 75 -5.76 -5.93 7.10
C TRP A 75 -5.15 -6.66 8.29
N GLU A 76 -5.48 -7.94 8.50
CA GLU A 76 -4.88 -8.73 9.58
C GLU A 76 -3.35 -8.81 9.48
N ILE A 77 -2.83 -9.04 8.28
CA ILE A 77 -1.38 -9.11 8.03
C ILE A 77 -0.73 -7.78 8.36
N VAL A 78 -1.29 -6.67 7.87
CA VAL A 78 -0.74 -5.33 8.09
C VAL A 78 -0.80 -4.92 9.55
N HIS A 79 -1.88 -5.23 10.28
CA HIS A 79 -1.94 -5.00 11.72
C HIS A 79 -0.87 -5.78 12.49
N LYS A 80 -0.57 -7.02 12.09
CA LYS A 80 0.57 -7.78 12.66
C LYS A 80 1.90 -7.11 12.35
N LEU A 81 2.11 -6.64 11.11
CA LEU A 81 3.33 -5.92 10.71
C LEU A 81 3.53 -4.62 11.49
N ARG A 82 2.46 -3.87 11.75
CA ARG A 82 2.51 -2.65 12.58
C ARG A 82 2.97 -2.94 14.00
N ARG A 83 2.43 -3.98 14.63
CA ARG A 83 2.86 -4.42 15.98
C ARG A 83 4.32 -4.81 16.00
N GLN A 84 4.75 -5.66 15.06
CA GLN A 84 6.16 -6.05 14.93
C GLN A 84 7.10 -4.85 14.73
N ARG A 85 6.65 -3.81 14.00
CA ARG A 85 7.45 -2.59 13.81
C ARG A 85 7.53 -1.74 15.07
N ALA A 86 6.44 -1.65 15.83
CA ALA A 86 6.38 -0.95 17.10
C ALA A 86 7.30 -1.62 18.14
N GLU A 87 7.25 -2.95 18.25
CA GLU A 87 8.07 -3.75 19.18
C GLU A 87 9.58 -3.57 18.95
N ARG A 88 10.02 -3.31 17.71
CA ARG A 88 11.44 -3.08 17.39
C ARG A 88 12.01 -1.76 17.91
N HIS A 89 11.16 -0.78 18.24
CA HIS A 89 11.57 0.59 18.58
C HIS A 89 11.21 0.99 20.01
N VAL A 90 10.79 0.06 20.86
CA VAL A 90 10.67 0.35 22.30
C VAL A 90 12.06 0.13 22.90
N PRO A 91 12.84 1.17 23.26
CA PRO A 91 13.93 0.96 24.19
C PRO A 91 13.31 0.41 25.47
N THR A 92 13.73 -0.79 25.88
CA THR A 92 13.42 -1.28 27.22
C THR A 92 14.04 -0.29 28.19
N ILE A 93 13.24 0.62 28.72
CA ILE A 93 13.62 1.43 29.86
C ILE A 93 13.54 0.47 31.05
N VAL A 94 14.66 -0.18 31.35
CA VAL A 94 14.88 -0.95 32.58
C VAL A 94 15.32 0.04 33.66
#